data_AF-V4JSW3-F1
#
_entry.id   AF-V4JSW3-F1
#
_cell.length_a   1.000
_cell.length_b   1.000
_cell.length_c   1.000
_cell.angle_alpha   90.00
_cell.angle_beta   90.00
_cell.angle_gamma   90.00
#
_symmetry.space_group_name_H-M   'P 1'
#
loop_
_entity.id
_entity.type
_entity.pdbx_description
1 polymer ?
#
loop_
_entity_poly.entity_id
_entity_poly.type
_entity_poly.pdbx_seq_one_letter_code
_entity_poly.pdbx_strand_id
1 'polypeptide(L)'
;MTVQLSSSLSFLSSVTLPPGNYTEVRLVVSAVTVQMGPVNVSASLPSSVLKIPIIKGGLQVTSGRNAYLVIYMGPHLTTTGTGQVILRPVVTAEAYYSPPTTSTNTTTTS
;
A
#
# COMPACT_ATOMS: atom_id res chain seq x y z
N MET A 1 13.45 -2.77 2.43
CA MET A 1 12.83 -1.43 2.50
C MET A 1 11.69 -1.49 3.51
N THR A 2 11.66 -0.58 4.47
CA THR A 2 10.56 -0.45 5.44
C THR A 2 9.75 0.77 5.03
N VAL A 3 8.43 0.59 4.87
CA VAL A 3 7.51 1.66 4.48
C VAL A 3 6.56 1.90 5.64
N GLN A 4 6.55 3.13 6.17
CA GLN A 4 5.55 3.54 7.13
C GLN A 4 4.25 3.89 6.40
N LEU A 5 3.16 3.24 6.79
CA LEU A 5 1.83 3.58 6.31
C LEU A 5 1.34 4.84 7.02
N SER A 6 0.86 5.81 6.25
CA SER A 6 0.29 7.04 6.79
C SER A 6 -0.77 7.59 5.84
N SER A 7 -1.45 8.66 6.23
CA SER A 7 -2.40 9.36 5.37
C SER A 7 -1.74 10.19 4.26
N SER A 8 -0.41 10.36 4.28
CA SER A 8 0.33 11.05 3.22
C SER A 8 0.92 10.06 2.22
N LEU A 9 1.02 10.51 0.96
CA LEU A 9 1.66 9.72 -0.09
C LEU A 9 3.17 9.67 0.13
N SER A 10 3.71 8.46 0.09
CA SER A 10 5.15 8.21 0.12
C SER A 10 5.58 7.46 -1.14
N PHE A 11 6.74 7.84 -1.68
CA PHE A 11 7.32 7.13 -2.81
C PHE A 11 7.84 5.77 -2.34
N LEU A 12 7.39 4.69 -3.00
CA LEU A 12 7.83 3.33 -2.68
C LEU A 12 8.96 2.89 -3.60
N SER A 13 8.71 2.95 -4.92
CA SER A 13 9.64 2.47 -5.93
C SER A 13 9.22 2.95 -7.32
N SER A 14 10.12 2.84 -8.28
CA SER A 14 9.87 3.05 -9.71
C SER A 14 10.54 1.93 -10.50
N VAL A 15 9.92 1.55 -11.63
CA VAL A 15 10.42 0.52 -12.52
C VAL A 15 9.95 0.80 -13.95
N THR A 16 10.74 0.40 -14.94
CA THR A 16 10.33 0.41 -16.33
C THR A 16 9.51 -0.84 -16.64
N LEU A 17 8.31 -0.64 -17.20
CA LEU A 17 7.42 -1.72 -17.62
C LEU A 17 7.25 -1.70 -19.14
N PRO A 18 7.12 -2.88 -19.78
CA PRO A 18 6.64 -2.95 -21.16
C PRO A 18 5.26 -2.30 -21.33
N PRO A 19 4.91 -1.82 -22.53
CA PRO A 19 3.56 -1.37 -22.82
C PRO A 19 2.52 -2.47 -22.58
N GLY A 20 1.39 -2.12 -21.97
CA GLY A 20 0.34 -3.09 -21.65
C GLY A 20 -0.66 -2.56 -20.62
N ASN A 21 -1.67 -3.38 -20.35
CA ASN A 21 -2.65 -3.12 -19.30
C ASN A 21 -2.39 -4.04 -18.10
N TYR A 22 -2.11 -3.44 -16.95
CA TYR A 22 -1.88 -4.16 -15.70
C TYR A 22 -3.06 -3.97 -14.75
N THR A 23 -3.59 -5.06 -14.21
CA THR A 23 -4.81 -5.04 -13.39
C THR A 23 -4.57 -5.35 -11.91
N GLU A 24 -3.37 -5.79 -11.53
CA GLU A 24 -3.03 -6.20 -10.17
C GLU A 24 -1.57 -5.90 -9.85
N VAL A 25 -1.31 -5.49 -8.61
CA VAL A 25 0.03 -5.52 -7.98
C VAL A 25 0.06 -6.60 -6.92
N ARG A 26 1.16 -7.35 -6.86
CA ARG A 26 1.42 -8.31 -5.79
C ARG A 26 2.60 -7.88 -4.95
N LEU A 27 2.38 -7.75 -3.64
CA LEU A 27 3.46 -7.56 -2.68
C LEU A 27 3.65 -8.86 -1.92
N VAL A 28 4.85 -9.45 -2.02
CA VAL A 28 5.25 -10.58 -1.19
C VAL A 28 5.76 -10.02 0.14
N VAL A 29 5.11 -10.41 1.23
CA VAL A 29 5.35 -9.89 2.57
C VAL A 29 6.12 -10.92 3.37
N SER A 30 7.34 -10.57 3.80
CA SER A 30 8.19 -11.44 4.62
C SER A 30 7.87 -11.36 6.12
N ALA A 31 7.46 -10.19 6.60
CA ALA A 31 7.11 -9.96 8.00
C ALA A 31 6.14 -8.78 8.13
N VAL A 32 5.32 -8.79 9.18
CA VAL A 32 4.46 -7.67 9.56
C VAL A 32 4.73 -7.33 11.03
N THR A 33 5.00 -6.06 11.28
CA THR A 33 5.18 -5.53 12.64
C THR A 33 4.12 -4.47 12.91
N VAL A 34 3.48 -4.55 14.06
CA VAL A 34 2.51 -3.57 14.54
C VAL A 34 3.04 -2.94 15.81
N GLN A 35 3.00 -1.61 15.89
CA GLN A 35 3.32 -0.90 17.11
C GLN A 35 2.07 -0.74 17.96
N MET A 36 2.06 -1.32 19.17
CA MET A 36 0.99 -1.20 20.16
C MET A 36 1.55 -0.49 21.40
N GLY A 37 1.33 0.83 21.48
CA GLY A 37 1.96 1.67 22.50
C GLY A 37 3.49 1.68 22.35
N PRO A 38 4.26 1.39 23.42
CA PRO A 38 5.72 1.36 23.36
C PRO A 38 6.30 0.04 22.81
N VAL A 39 5.46 -0.96 22.48
CA VAL A 39 5.92 -2.31 22.13
C VAL A 39 5.66 -2.60 20.65
N ASN A 40 6.67 -3.15 19.97
CA ASN A 40 6.53 -3.73 18.64
C ASN A 40 6.12 -5.20 18.76
N VAL A 41 5.02 -5.57 18.11
CA VAL A 41 4.48 -6.93 18.13
C VAL A 41 4.46 -7.48 16.71
N SER A 42 4.88 -8.74 16.57
CA SER A 42 4.78 -9.45 15.29
C SER A 42 3.33 -9.77 15.00
N ALA A 43 2.88 -9.40 13.80
CA ALA A 43 1.57 -9.78 13.29
C ALA A 43 1.72 -10.79 12.14
N SER A 44 0.70 -11.60 11.96
CA SER A 44 0.63 -12.53 10.83
C SER A 44 -0.23 -11.95 9.70
N LEU A 45 0.20 -12.16 8.46
CA LEU A 45 -0.60 -11.97 7.26
C LEU A 45 -0.93 -13.36 6.69
N PRO A 46 -2.20 -13.80 6.68
CA PRO A 46 -2.55 -15.19 6.37
C PRO A 46 -2.04 -15.71 5.01
N SER A 47 -1.96 -14.85 3.99
CA SER A 47 -1.56 -15.25 2.63
C SER A 47 -0.09 -15.00 2.31
N SER A 48 0.67 -14.31 3.19
CA SER A 48 2.02 -13.76 2.91
C SER A 48 2.13 -12.92 1.63
N VAL A 49 1.01 -12.64 0.96
CA VAL A 49 0.91 -11.92 -0.31
C VAL A 49 -0.27 -10.98 -0.24
N LEU A 50 -0.02 -9.68 -0.42
CA LEU A 50 -1.06 -8.69 -0.64
C LEU A 50 -1.35 -8.62 -2.13
N LYS A 51 -2.54 -9.04 -2.52
CA LYS A 51 -3.09 -8.86 -3.87
C LYS A 51 -3.81 -7.53 -3.90
N ILE A 52 -3.33 -6.60 -4.71
CA ILE A 52 -3.80 -5.22 -4.76
C ILE A 52 -4.42 -5.00 -6.14
N PRO A 53 -5.75 -5.04 -6.27
CA PRO A 53 -6.40 -4.78 -7.54
C PRO A 53 -6.22 -3.33 -7.95
N ILE A 54 -5.87 -3.10 -9.21
CA ILE A 54 -5.83 -1.77 -9.81
C ILE A 54 -7.23 -1.47 -10.35
N ILE A 55 -7.94 -0.59 -9.66
CA ILE A 55 -9.33 -0.25 -10.00
C ILE A 55 -9.39 0.75 -11.16
N LYS A 56 -10.59 1.11 -11.60
CA LYS A 56 -10.83 2.11 -12.67
C LYS A 56 -10.16 1.77 -14.02
N GLY A 57 -10.11 0.48 -14.37
CA GLY A 57 -9.65 0.01 -15.69
C GLY A 57 -8.16 -0.35 -15.78
N GLY A 58 -7.45 -0.37 -14.65
CA GLY A 58 -6.06 -0.80 -14.60
C GLY A 58 -5.04 0.31 -14.86
N LEU A 59 -3.77 -0.07 -14.88
CA LEU A 59 -2.63 0.77 -15.24
C LEU A 59 -2.29 0.54 -16.71
N GLN A 60 -2.53 1.56 -17.54
CA GLN A 60 -2.19 1.57 -18.96
C GLN A 60 -0.77 2.10 -19.13
N VAL A 61 0.17 1.20 -19.40
CA VAL A 61 1.56 1.57 -19.70
C VAL A 61 1.71 1.75 -21.20
N THR A 62 2.22 2.91 -21.62
CA THR A 62 2.51 3.24 -23.02
C THR A 62 3.97 3.69 -23.14
N SER A 63 4.61 3.39 -24.27
CA SER A 63 6.01 3.74 -24.49
C SER A 63 6.26 5.25 -24.34
N GLY A 64 7.35 5.62 -23.67
CA GLY A 64 7.80 7.01 -23.50
C GLY A 64 6.94 7.86 -22.56
N ARG A 65 6.01 7.27 -21.80
CA ARG A 65 5.17 8.00 -20.83
C ARG A 65 5.36 7.45 -19.42
N ASN A 66 5.34 8.36 -18.45
CA ASN A 66 5.28 8.00 -17.04
C ASN A 66 3.84 7.74 -16.63
N ALA A 67 3.66 6.76 -15.75
CA ALA A 67 2.42 6.53 -15.03
C ALA A 67 2.75 6.33 -13.55
N TYR A 68 1.83 6.75 -12.70
CA TYR A 68 1.97 6.71 -11.25
C TYR A 68 0.89 5.78 -10.71
N LEU A 69 1.25 4.96 -9.73
CA LEU A 69 0.31 4.06 -9.08
C LEU A 69 0.26 4.39 -7.60
N VAL A 70 -0.92 4.75 -7.10
CA VAL A 70 -1.15 5.00 -5.68
C VAL A 70 -1.82 3.78 -5.08
N ILE A 71 -1.22 3.24 -4.02
CA ILE A 71 -1.78 2.12 -3.25
C ILE A 71 -2.51 2.69 -2.04
N TYR A 72 -3.79 2.42 -1.94
CA TYR A 72 -4.61 2.72 -0.78
C TYR A 72 -4.70 1.48 0.10
N MET A 73 -4.36 1.62 1.38
CA MET A 73 -4.39 0.54 2.35
C MET A 73 -5.06 1.01 3.64
N GLY A 74 -6.15 0.34 4.02
CA GLY A 74 -6.75 0.46 5.34
C GLY A 74 -6.32 -0.73 6.22
N PRO A 75 -5.51 -0.52 7.28
CA PRO A 75 -5.16 -1.60 8.18
C PRO A 75 -6.36 -1.99 9.04
N HIS A 76 -6.62 -3.29 9.16
CA HIS A 76 -7.58 -3.83 10.12
C HIS A 76 -6.89 -4.99 10.86
N LEU A 77 -6.87 -4.89 12.19
CA LEU A 77 -6.20 -5.84 13.07
C LEU A 77 -7.24 -6.61 13.86
N THR A 78 -6.97 -7.90 14.04
CA THR A 78 -7.78 -8.78 14.89
C THR A 78 -6.87 -9.57 15.81
N THR A 79 -7.28 -9.74 17.07
CA THR A 79 -6.55 -10.53 18.06
C THR A 79 -7.29 -11.84 18.32
N THR A 80 -6.59 -12.96 18.27
CA THR A 80 -7.16 -14.27 18.60
C THR A 80 -7.31 -14.46 20.11
N GLY A 81 -8.09 -15.45 20.55
CA GLY A 81 -8.17 -15.82 21.97
C GLY A 81 -6.84 -16.27 22.60
N THR A 82 -5.82 -16.53 21.78
CA THR A 82 -4.44 -16.86 22.20
C THR A 82 -3.48 -15.66 22.14
N GLY A 83 -3.98 -14.45 21.87
CA GLY A 83 -3.18 -13.22 21.83
C GLY A 83 -2.42 -12.97 20.51
N GLN A 84 -2.62 -13.81 19.49
CA GLN A 84 -2.00 -13.60 18.17
C GLN A 84 -2.66 -12.43 17.45
N VAL A 85 -1.84 -11.53 16.89
CA VAL A 85 -2.30 -10.41 16.06
C VAL A 85 -2.30 -10.81 14.59
N ILE A 86 -3.44 -10.60 13.92
CA ILE A 86 -3.62 -10.88 12.49
C ILE A 86 -3.97 -9.59 11.77
N LEU A 87 -3.22 -9.25 10.72
CA LEU A 87 -3.50 -8.13 9.81
C LEU A 87 -4.40 -8.59 8.66
N ARG A 88 -5.53 -7.90 8.48
CA ARG A 88 -6.53 -8.12 7.43
C ARG A 88 -6.79 -6.82 6.66
N PRO A 89 -5.83 -6.33 5.87
CA PRO A 89 -5.96 -5.01 5.29
C PRO A 89 -6.94 -5.03 4.12
N VAL A 90 -7.65 -3.92 3.92
CA VAL A 90 -8.35 -3.66 2.66
C VAL A 90 -7.40 -2.85 1.78
N VAL A 91 -7.13 -3.34 0.58
CA VAL A 91 -6.13 -2.76 -0.33
C VAL A 91 -6.68 -2.59 -1.74
N THR A 92 -6.44 -1.43 -2.34
CA THR A 92 -6.71 -1.12 -3.74
C THR A 92 -5.61 -0.24 -4.31
N ALA A 93 -5.52 -0.13 -5.62
CA ALA A 93 -4.62 0.82 -6.28
C ALA A 93 -5.33 1.61 -7.38
N GLU A 94 -4.92 2.85 -7.57
CA GLU A 94 -5.39 3.72 -8.66
C GLU A 94 -4.21 4.21 -9.50
N ALA A 95 -4.42 4.21 -10.83
CA ALA A 95 -3.45 4.73 -11.79
C ALA A 95 -3.68 6.22 -12.06
N TYR A 96 -2.59 6.97 -12.15
CA TYR A 96 -2.56 8.38 -12.49
C TYR A 96 -1.54 8.61 -13.61
N TYR A 97 -1.87 9.50 -14.54
CA TYR A 97 -1.00 9.85 -15.68
C TYR A 97 -0.39 11.25 -15.54
N SER A 98 -0.49 11.79 -14.32
CA SER A 98 0.19 12.98 -13.81
C SER A 98 0.63 12.67 -12.37
N PRO A 99 1.66 13.35 -11.84
CA PRO A 99 2.07 13.15 -10.46
C PRO A 99 0.88 13.33 -9.50
N PRO A 100 0.61 12.38 -8.59
CA PRO A 100 -0.46 12.53 -7.62
C PRO A 100 -0.09 13.65 -6.63
N THR A 101 -1.04 14.52 -6.30
CA THR A 101 -0.82 15.63 -5.36
C THR A 101 -0.62 15.10 -3.94
N THR A 102 0.54 15.34 -3.36
CA THR A 102 0.78 15.18 -1.92
C THR A 102 -0.03 16.24 -1.17
N SER A 103 -1.14 15.84 -0.52
CA SER A 103 -1.77 16.73 0.47
C SER A 103 -0.92 16.73 1.73
N THR A 104 -0.17 17.80 1.95
CA THR A 104 0.43 18.10 3.25
C THR A 104 -0.69 18.66 4.12
N ASN A 105 -1.24 17.87 5.04
CA ASN A 105 -2.15 18.41 6.06
C ASN A 105 -1.35 19.37 6.93
N THR A 106 -1.46 20.68 6.67
CA THR A 106 -1.00 21.72 7.60
C THR A 106 -2.03 21.80 8.72
N THR A 107 -1.77 21.12 9.84
CA THR A 107 -2.53 21.36 11.07
C THR A 107 -2.16 22.74 11.58
N THR A 108 -3.01 23.73 11.30
CA THR A 108 -3.00 25.02 11.98
C THR A 108 -3.50 24.79 13.40
N THR A 109 -2.59 24.77 14.38
CA THR A 109 -2.96 24.96 15.79
C THR A 109 -3.46 26.39 15.94
N SER A 110 -4.74 26.54 16.27
CA SER A 110 -5.32 27.79 16.79
C SER A 110 -4.97 27.95 18.27
#